data_AF-A0A6P4Z2W0-F1
#
_entry.id   AF-A0A6P4Z2W0-F1
#
_cell.length_a   1.000
_cell.length_b   1.000
_cell.length_c   1.000
_cell.angle_alpha   90.00
_cell.angle_beta   90.00
_cell.angle_gamma   90.00
#
_symmetry.space_group_name_H-M   'P 1'
#
loop_
_entity.id
_entity.type
_entity.pdbx_description
1 polymer ?
#
loop_
_entity_poly.entity_id
_entity_poly.type
_entity_poly.pdbx_seq_one_letter_code
_entity_poly.pdbx_strand_id
1 'polypeptide(L)'
;MPTVRFEKRFLLLAISVLEMLLFSGIIYGWTSLVYILEQEGYFSDSCDAATGNNSQQNHQIKCQAVTNTSTQDAQCYPECLEQDERLTQVFAISVVASQVASLFAGIGLDYLGLRFTRTCFSTLIATAALLLGFSTRGVSFKQ
;
A
#
# COMPACT_ATOMS: atom_id res chain seq x y z
N MET A 1 -16.84 -11.48 -40.56
CA MET A 1 -16.06 -11.67 -39.31
C MET A 1 -15.45 -10.35 -38.77
N PRO A 2 -16.26 -9.38 -38.30
CA PRO A 2 -15.76 -8.19 -37.59
C PRO A 2 -15.76 -8.30 -36.04
N THR A 3 -16.50 -9.27 -35.48
CA THR A 3 -16.74 -9.40 -34.03
C THR A 3 -15.47 -9.62 -33.21
N VAL A 4 -14.57 -10.49 -33.69
CA VAL A 4 -13.32 -10.86 -32.98
C VAL A 4 -12.38 -9.67 -32.76
N ARG A 5 -12.44 -8.64 -33.63
CA ARG A 5 -11.59 -7.43 -33.51
C ARG A 5 -12.18 -6.43 -32.52
N PHE A 6 -13.50 -6.39 -32.38
CA PHE A 6 -14.21 -5.53 -31.42
C PHE A 6 -14.09 -6.06 -30.00
N GLU A 7 -14.30 -7.37 -29.80
CA GLU A 7 -14.16 -8.02 -28.48
C GLU A 7 -12.76 -7.88 -27.91
N LYS A 8 -11.72 -8.10 -28.73
CA LYS A 8 -10.33 -7.93 -28.30
C LYS A 8 -10.08 -6.49 -27.84
N ARG A 9 -10.51 -5.48 -28.62
CA ARG A 9 -10.36 -4.06 -28.25
C ARG A 9 -11.12 -3.72 -26.97
N PHE A 10 -12.34 -4.24 -26.81
CA PHE A 10 -13.13 -4.06 -25.60
C PHE A 10 -12.44 -4.67 -24.37
N LEU A 11 -11.92 -5.91 -24.48
CA LEU A 11 -11.14 -6.54 -23.41
C LEU A 11 -9.89 -5.73 -23.06
N LEU A 12 -9.19 -5.16 -24.06
CA LEU A 12 -8.03 -4.31 -23.79
C LEU A 12 -8.42 -3.05 -23.01
N LEU A 13 -9.55 -2.43 -23.35
CA LEU A 13 -10.07 -1.26 -22.64
C LEU A 13 -10.51 -1.62 -21.22
N ALA A 14 -11.26 -2.72 -21.05
CA ALA A 14 -11.74 -3.20 -19.76
C ALA A 14 -10.58 -3.51 -18.80
N ILE A 15 -9.54 -4.20 -19.29
CA ILE A 15 -8.33 -4.48 -18.51
C ILE A 15 -7.65 -3.16 -18.12
N SER A 16 -7.49 -2.21 -19.05
CA SER A 16 -6.84 -0.94 -18.74
C SER A 16 -7.63 -0.13 -17.69
N VAL A 17 -8.96 -0.14 -17.75
CA VAL A 17 -9.83 0.50 -16.74
C VAL A 17 -9.68 -0.18 -15.39
N LEU A 18 -9.69 -1.52 -15.35
CA LEU A 18 -9.50 -2.28 -14.12
C LEU A 18 -8.14 -1.98 -13.49
N GLU A 19 -7.08 -1.95 -14.30
CA GLU A 19 -5.73 -1.65 -13.83
C GLU A 19 -5.63 -0.21 -13.27
N MET A 20 -6.28 0.78 -13.89
CA MET A 20 -6.37 2.14 -13.35
C MET A 20 -7.13 2.19 -12.02
N LEU A 21 -8.24 1.47 -11.92
CA LEU A 21 -9.00 1.36 -10.69
C LEU A 21 -8.17 0.73 -9.57
N LEU A 22 -7.39 -0.30 -9.85
CA LEU A 22 -6.51 -0.94 -8.87
C LEU A 22 -5.43 0.00 -8.35
N PHE A 23 -4.70 0.69 -9.24
CA PHE A 23 -3.68 1.66 -8.81
C PHE A 23 -4.28 2.81 -8.00
N SER A 24 -5.39 3.37 -8.47
CA SER A 24 -6.09 4.42 -7.74
C SER A 24 -6.57 3.92 -6.38
N GLY A 25 -7.12 2.70 -6.31
CA GLY A 25 -7.61 2.08 -5.09
C GLY A 25 -6.51 1.86 -4.05
N ILE A 26 -5.30 1.49 -4.47
CA ILE A 26 -4.15 1.33 -3.55
C ILE A 26 -3.73 2.68 -2.97
N ILE A 27 -3.69 3.74 -3.80
CA ILE A 27 -3.26 5.08 -3.37
C ILE A 27 -4.33 5.72 -2.47
N TYR A 28 -5.59 5.71 -2.90
CA TYR A 28 -6.69 6.32 -2.13
C TYR A 28 -7.09 5.47 -0.92
N GLY A 29 -6.97 4.15 -1.00
CA GLY A 29 -7.22 3.21 0.09
C GLY A 29 -6.02 3.01 1.02
N TRP A 30 -4.90 3.69 0.77
CA TRP A 30 -3.68 3.57 1.56
C TRP A 30 -3.93 3.85 3.05
N THR A 31 -4.75 4.84 3.38
CA THR A 31 -5.07 5.20 4.77
C THR A 31 -5.76 4.07 5.52
N SER A 32 -6.67 3.33 4.86
CA SER A 32 -7.30 2.14 5.43
C SER A 32 -6.33 0.96 5.52
N LEU A 33 -5.38 0.86 4.60
CA LEU A 33 -4.34 -0.19 4.61
C LEU A 33 -3.31 0.06 5.72
N VAL A 34 -2.91 1.30 5.97
CA VAL A 34 -2.04 1.66 7.10
C VAL A 34 -2.68 1.25 8.40
N TYR A 35 -3.96 1.59 8.59
CA TYR A 35 -4.70 1.21 9.79
C TYR A 35 -4.65 -0.30 10.06
N ILE A 36 -4.85 -1.15 9.05
CA ILE A 36 -4.79 -2.61 9.26
C ILE A 36 -3.36 -3.10 9.50
N LEU A 37 -2.35 -2.48 8.86
CA LEU A 37 -0.94 -2.82 9.08
C LEU A 37 -0.47 -2.46 10.51
N GLU A 38 -1.00 -1.36 11.06
CA GLU A 38 -0.80 -1.01 12.46
C GLU A 38 -1.46 -2.03 13.39
N GLN A 39 -2.65 -2.51 13.05
CA GLN A 39 -3.32 -3.54 13.85
C GLN A 39 -2.59 -4.88 13.86
N GLU A 40 -2.01 -5.27 12.73
CA GLU A 40 -1.22 -6.50 12.58
C GLU A 40 0.20 -6.38 13.17
N GLY A 41 0.56 -5.22 13.74
CA GLY A 41 1.89 -4.99 14.33
C GLY A 41 3.02 -5.01 13.29
N TYR A 42 2.73 -4.68 12.03
CA TYR A 42 3.72 -4.65 10.95
C TYR A 42 4.74 -3.53 11.24
N PHE A 43 6.01 -3.88 11.48
CA PHE A 43 7.09 -3.01 12.02
C PHE A 43 7.10 -2.73 13.53
N SER A 44 6.27 -3.41 14.33
CA SER A 44 6.28 -3.28 15.81
C SER A 44 7.64 -3.60 16.46
N ASP A 45 8.46 -4.45 15.83
CA ASP A 45 9.82 -4.77 16.28
C ASP A 45 10.74 -3.52 16.38
N SER A 46 10.47 -2.47 15.59
CA SER A 46 11.24 -1.21 15.68
C SER A 46 10.85 -0.36 16.90
N CYS A 47 9.63 -0.51 17.42
CA CYS A 47 9.20 0.18 18.64
C CYS A 47 9.79 -0.43 19.91
N ASP A 48 10.05 -1.74 19.91
CA ASP A 48 10.59 -2.45 21.08
C ASP A 48 12.06 -2.05 21.37
N ALA A 49 12.83 -1.74 20.31
CA ALA A 49 14.23 -1.31 20.44
C ALA A 49 14.41 0.04 21.15
N ALA A 50 13.38 0.90 21.18
CA ALA A 50 13.39 2.17 21.91
C ALA A 50 13.15 2.00 23.43
N THR A 51 12.71 0.81 23.89
CA THR A 51 12.37 0.53 25.30
C THR A 51 13.55 -0.09 26.09
N GLY A 52 14.77 -0.02 25.53
CA GLY A 52 15.97 -0.60 26.15
C GLY A 52 16.67 0.26 27.19
N ASN A 53 16.34 1.54 27.37
CA ASN A 53 17.03 2.40 28.34
C ASN A 53 16.08 3.37 29.03
N ASN A 54 15.96 3.20 30.35
CA ASN A 54 15.40 4.11 31.34
C ASN A 54 15.14 5.55 30.88
N SER A 55 13.94 5.83 30.35
CA SER A 55 13.33 7.14 30.45
C SER A 55 11.86 7.04 30.07
N GLN A 56 11.01 7.34 31.05
CA GLN A 56 9.66 7.81 30.82
C GLN A 56 9.71 8.94 29.80
N GLN A 57 9.28 8.74 28.55
CA GLN A 57 8.79 9.82 27.70
C GLN A 57 8.11 9.29 26.44
N ASN A 58 6.80 9.54 26.40
CA ASN A 58 6.02 9.81 25.20
C ASN A 58 5.71 8.65 24.25
N HIS A 59 5.16 7.55 24.77
CA HIS A 59 4.29 6.70 23.98
C HIS A 59 2.88 7.30 24.03
N GLN A 60 2.49 8.10 23.03
CA GLN A 60 1.10 8.57 22.90
C GLN A 60 0.21 7.40 22.49
N ILE A 61 -0.07 6.55 23.46
CA ILE A 61 -1.12 5.56 23.39
C ILE A 61 -2.43 6.35 23.23
N LYS A 62 -2.96 6.44 22.01
CA LYS A 62 -4.28 7.02 21.75
C LYS A 62 -5.36 6.03 22.18
N CYS A 63 -5.43 5.74 23.47
CA CYS A 63 -6.61 5.11 24.04
C CYS A 63 -7.69 6.17 24.09
N GLN A 64 -8.78 5.96 23.35
CA GLN A 64 -10.01 6.65 23.67
C GLN A 64 -10.43 6.20 25.06
N ALA A 65 -10.25 7.07 26.06
CA ALA A 65 -10.68 6.80 27.42
C ALA A 65 -12.21 6.74 27.45
N VAL A 66 -12.77 5.54 27.30
CA VAL A 66 -14.17 5.29 27.60
C VAL A 66 -14.29 5.23 29.11
N THR A 67 -14.45 6.38 29.74
CA THR A 67 -15.02 6.47 31.09
C THR A 67 -16.43 5.94 31.02
N ASN A 68 -16.61 4.64 31.26
CA ASN A 68 -17.57 4.08 32.21
C ASN A 68 -17.63 2.54 32.10
N THR A 69 -17.38 1.90 33.26
CA THR A 69 -17.80 0.54 33.65
C THR A 69 -17.28 -0.67 32.87
N SER A 70 -16.27 -1.31 33.46
CA SER A 70 -16.06 -2.77 33.58
C SER A 70 -16.74 -3.70 32.57
N THR A 71 -16.16 -3.84 31.39
CA THR A 71 -15.88 -5.13 30.71
C THR A 71 -14.92 -4.84 29.55
N GLN A 72 -13.89 -5.68 29.43
CA GLN A 72 -12.93 -5.83 28.33
C GLN A 72 -13.56 -5.42 26.97
N ASP A 73 -13.02 -4.54 26.14
CA ASP A 73 -11.70 -4.57 25.52
C ASP A 73 -11.48 -3.18 24.87
N ALA A 74 -10.72 -2.28 25.52
CA ALA A 74 -10.32 -1.03 24.89
C ALA A 74 -9.10 -1.34 24.04
N GLN A 75 -9.33 -1.77 22.79
CA GLN A 75 -8.27 -2.19 21.90
C GLN A 75 -7.42 -0.98 21.54
N CYS A 76 -6.33 -0.84 22.29
CA CYS A 76 -5.48 0.32 22.26
C CYS A 76 -4.24 -0.03 21.45
N TYR A 77 -4.23 0.38 20.19
CA TYR A 77 -3.07 0.15 19.35
C TYR A 77 -1.99 1.19 19.71
N PRO A 78 -0.78 0.73 20.06
CA PRO A 78 0.35 1.62 20.24
C PRO A 78 0.72 2.25 18.88
N GLU A 79 0.20 3.46 18.61
CA GLU A 79 0.61 4.28 17.47
C GLU A 79 2.07 4.67 17.69
N CYS A 80 2.99 3.97 17.03
CA CYS A 80 4.42 4.23 17.13
C CYS A 80 4.84 5.28 16.10
N LEU A 81 5.40 6.39 16.58
CA LEU A 81 5.88 7.47 15.73
C LEU A 81 6.90 7.01 14.66
N GLU A 82 7.75 6.03 14.99
CA GLU A 82 8.72 5.47 14.04
C GLU A 82 8.05 4.62 12.94
N GLN A 83 6.93 3.95 13.25
CA GLN A 83 6.18 3.15 12.29
C GLN A 83 5.44 4.04 11.28
N ASP A 84 4.80 5.10 11.76
CA ASP A 84 4.12 6.10 10.92
C ASP A 84 5.07 6.83 9.97
N GLU A 85 6.28 7.15 10.45
CA GLU A 85 7.31 7.80 9.62
C GLU A 85 7.70 6.89 8.44
N ARG A 86 7.91 5.61 8.69
CA ARG A 86 8.26 4.63 7.64
C ARG A 86 7.11 4.41 6.66
N LEU A 87 5.88 4.27 7.14
CA LEU A 87 4.70 4.07 6.29
C LEU A 87 4.43 5.30 5.41
N THR A 88 4.55 6.51 5.98
CA THR A 88 4.43 7.75 5.21
C THR A 88 5.56 7.89 4.19
N GLN A 89 6.79 7.48 4.53
CA GLN A 89 7.91 7.47 3.59
C GLN A 89 7.67 6.52 2.40
N VAL A 90 7.18 5.30 2.63
CA VAL A 90 6.85 4.35 1.56
C VAL A 90 5.77 4.92 0.64
N PHE A 91 4.73 5.52 1.20
CA PHE A 91 3.70 6.19 0.43
C PHE A 91 4.28 7.31 -0.44
N ALA A 92 5.10 8.18 0.13
CA ALA A 92 5.74 9.27 -0.60
C ALA A 92 6.61 8.76 -1.76
N ILE A 93 7.44 7.74 -1.53
CA ILE A 93 8.26 7.12 -2.59
C ILE A 93 7.37 6.57 -3.70
N SER A 94 6.26 5.91 -3.35
CA SER A 94 5.34 5.35 -4.34
C SER A 94 4.70 6.42 -5.23
N VAL A 95 4.26 7.55 -4.65
CA VAL A 95 3.63 8.65 -5.39
C VAL A 95 4.67 9.37 -6.25
N VAL A 96 5.88 9.62 -5.73
CA VAL A 96 6.94 10.23 -6.54
C VAL A 96 7.32 9.32 -7.72
N ALA A 97 7.47 8.02 -7.48
CA ALA A 97 7.78 7.05 -8.52
C ALA A 97 6.69 6.96 -9.59
N SER A 98 5.41 7.05 -9.22
CA SER A 98 4.29 7.01 -10.18
C SER A 98 4.23 8.27 -11.05
N GLN A 99 4.54 9.44 -10.49
CA GLN A 99 4.65 10.69 -11.24
C GLN A 99 5.82 10.64 -12.23
N VAL A 100 6.97 10.14 -11.79
CA VAL A 100 8.15 9.96 -12.64
C VAL A 100 7.88 8.94 -13.76
N ALA A 101 7.24 7.81 -13.44
CA ALA A 101 6.84 6.81 -14.42
C ALA A 101 5.87 7.38 -15.46
N SER A 102 4.98 8.31 -15.07
CA SER A 102 4.07 8.99 -16.00
C SER A 102 4.80 9.88 -17.00
N LEU A 103 5.88 10.56 -16.58
CA LEU A 103 6.74 11.33 -17.49
C LEU A 103 7.46 10.42 -18.48
N PHE A 104 8.04 9.31 -18.00
CA PHE A 104 8.68 8.33 -18.86
C PHE A 104 7.68 7.64 -19.81
N ALA A 105 6.46 7.37 -19.34
CA ALA A 105 5.39 6.82 -20.17
C ALA A 105 4.98 7.80 -21.27
N GLY A 106 4.94 9.11 -21.00
CA GLY A 106 4.70 10.14 -22.02
C GLY A 106 5.74 10.10 -23.14
N ILE A 107 7.03 10.13 -22.78
CA ILE A 107 8.13 10.02 -23.76
C ILE A 107 8.07 8.67 -24.50
N GLY A 108 7.76 7.59 -23.80
CA GLY A 108 7.62 6.26 -24.40
C GLY A 108 6.45 6.15 -25.37
N LEU A 109 5.35 6.86 -25.11
CA LEU A 109 4.20 6.93 -26.02
C LEU A 109 4.53 7.67 -27.31
N ASP A 110 5.38 8.71 -27.23
CA ASP A 110 5.82 9.48 -28.40
C ASP A 110 6.73 8.67 -29.34
N TYR A 111 7.55 7.76 -28.80
CA TYR A 111 8.53 7.00 -29.60
C TYR A 111 8.16 5.54 -29.91
N LEU A 112 7.50 4.82 -28.99
CA LEU A 112 7.27 3.37 -29.10
C LEU A 112 5.79 2.98 -29.29
N GLY A 113 4.88 3.95 -29.16
CA GLY A 113 3.44 3.75 -29.31
C GLY A 113 2.79 2.94 -28.17
N LEU A 114 1.45 2.84 -28.22
CA LEU A 114 0.58 2.35 -27.14
C LEU A 114 0.84 0.89 -26.68
N ARG A 115 1.53 0.09 -27.50
CA ARG A 115 1.79 -1.34 -27.20
C ARG A 115 2.82 -1.50 -26.08
N PHE A 116 3.88 -0.71 -26.10
CA PHE A 116 4.98 -0.84 -25.15
C PHE A 116 4.57 -0.40 -23.74
N THR A 117 3.93 0.77 -23.63
CA THR A 117 3.40 1.32 -22.37
C THR A 117 2.49 0.33 -21.66
N ARG A 118 1.66 -0.38 -22.41
CA ARG A 118 0.73 -1.35 -21.83
C ARG A 118 1.42 -2.60 -21.26
N THR A 119 2.54 -3.01 -21.85
CA THR A 119 3.33 -4.15 -21.35
C THR A 119 4.05 -3.76 -20.06
N CYS A 120 4.62 -2.54 -20.02
CA CYS A 120 5.28 -1.99 -18.84
C CYS A 120 4.34 -1.86 -17.64
N PHE A 121 3.13 -1.34 -17.86
CA PHE A 121 2.12 -1.20 -16.81
C PHE A 121 1.70 -2.55 -16.22
N SER A 122 1.45 -3.53 -17.08
CA SER A 122 1.09 -4.89 -16.65
C SER A 122 2.21 -5.56 -15.84
N THR A 123 3.47 -5.40 -16.25
CA THR A 123 4.61 -5.92 -15.47
C THR A 123 4.73 -5.24 -14.11
N LEU A 124 4.52 -3.92 -14.04
CA LEU A 124 4.55 -3.16 -12.79
C LEU A 124 3.47 -3.65 -11.81
N ILE A 125 2.24 -3.83 -12.28
CA ILE A 125 1.15 -4.38 -11.46
C ILE A 125 1.47 -5.79 -10.97
N ALA A 126 1.96 -6.66 -11.86
CA ALA A 126 2.33 -8.01 -11.48
C ALA A 126 3.43 -8.02 -10.42
N THR A 127 4.46 -7.18 -10.57
CA THR A 127 5.53 -7.05 -9.57
C THR A 127 5.02 -6.48 -8.25
N ALA A 128 4.13 -5.48 -8.27
CA ALA A 128 3.55 -4.89 -7.07
C ALA A 128 2.70 -5.91 -6.30
N ALA A 129 1.85 -6.67 -7.00
CA ALA A 129 1.03 -7.72 -6.40
C ALA A 129 1.89 -8.86 -5.80
N LEU A 130 2.97 -9.26 -6.48
CA LEU A 130 3.91 -10.25 -5.96
C LEU A 130 4.64 -9.73 -4.72
N LEU A 131 5.16 -8.50 -4.75
CA LEU A 131 5.85 -7.89 -3.61
C LEU A 131 4.93 -7.78 -2.40
N LEU A 132 3.69 -7.32 -2.58
CA LEU A 132 2.70 -7.24 -1.51
C LEU A 132 2.38 -8.63 -0.95
N GLY A 133 2.16 -9.61 -1.82
CA GLY A 133 1.89 -10.99 -1.41
C GLY A 133 3.07 -11.66 -0.68
N PHE A 134 4.31 -11.34 -1.04
CA PHE A 134 5.49 -11.80 -0.28
C PHE A 134 5.65 -11.04 1.04
N SER A 135 5.32 -9.75 1.09
CA SER A 135 5.33 -8.96 2.33
C SER A 135 4.37 -9.52 3.39
N THR A 136 3.21 -10.01 2.97
CA THR A 136 2.20 -10.63 3.85
C THR A 136 2.57 -12.04 4.31
N ARG A 137 3.47 -12.75 3.62
CA ARG A 137 3.88 -14.11 4.04
C ARG A 137 4.71 -14.16 5.33
N GLY A 138 5.10 -13.00 5.88
CA GLY A 138 5.73 -12.88 7.19
C GLY A 138 4.77 -12.99 8.38
N VAL A 139 3.46 -12.77 8.20
CA VAL A 139 2.49 -12.81 9.32
C VAL A 139 1.81 -14.17 9.51
N SER A 140 1.96 -15.11 8.57
CA SER A 140 1.35 -16.46 8.69
C SER A 140 2.19 -17.46 9.50
N PHE A 141 3.29 -17.03 10.15
CA PHE A 141 4.21 -17.91 10.88
C PHE A 141 4.43 -17.54 12.35
N LYS A 142 3.46 -16.89 12.99
CA LYS A 142 3.40 -16.84 14.46
C LYS A 142 2.00 -17.27 14.93
N GLN A 143 1.99 -18.52 15.40
CA GLN A 143 1.08 -19.17 16.37
C GLN A 143 -0.42 -18.91 16.29
#